data_AF-A0ABD7NBD7-F1
#
_entry.id   AF-A0ABD7NBD7-F1
#
_cell.length_a   1.000
_cell.length_b   1.000
_cell.length_c   1.000
_cell.angle_alpha   90.00
_cell.angle_beta   90.00
_cell.angle_gamma   90.00
#
_symmetry.space_group_name_H-M   'P 1'
#
loop_
_entity.id
_entity.type
_entity.pdbx_description
1 polymer ?
#
loop_
_entity_poly.entity_id
_entity_poly.type
_entity_poly.pdbx_seq_one_letter_code
_entity_poly.pdbx_strand_id
1 'polypeptide(L)'
;MSTSVFRGDYQVTRLIRASLGNRAKEGLMLEFIGQTDIDNLPNKESVIEQFYTFAQAAQQREAEALIQEENLNHDAARRYISASLKREYATENGTALNEALPKLSPLNPQYKTKKKTVFQKVSAFIDKFKGVGGRI
;
A
#
# COMPACT_ATOMS: atom_id res chain seq x y z
N MET A 1 -26.61 14.38 15.42
CA MET A 1 -25.65 13.97 14.36
C MET A 1 -26.47 13.52 13.16
N SER A 2 -26.33 14.20 12.02
CA SER A 2 -27.34 14.22 10.94
C SER A 2 -27.18 13.06 9.95
N THR A 3 -28.31 12.46 9.57
CA THR A 3 -28.47 11.29 8.68
C THR A 3 -27.94 11.53 7.24
N SER A 4 -27.56 12.76 6.89
CA SER A 4 -27.02 13.13 5.57
C SER A 4 -25.56 12.70 5.37
N VAL A 5 -24.73 12.74 6.42
CA VAL A 5 -23.29 12.39 6.35
C VAL A 5 -23.12 10.91 5.98
N PHE A 6 -23.89 10.02 6.63
CA PHE A 6 -23.89 8.57 6.36
C PHE A 6 -24.30 8.19 4.93
N ARG A 7 -25.10 9.01 4.24
CA ARG A 7 -25.59 8.71 2.88
C ARG A 7 -24.53 9.02 1.82
N GLY A 8 -23.67 10.01 2.05
CA GLY A 8 -22.56 10.37 1.15
C GLY A 8 -21.47 9.30 1.15
N ASP A 9 -21.00 8.90 2.34
CA ASP A 9 -19.92 7.92 2.51
C ASP A 9 -20.28 6.53 1.93
N TYR A 10 -21.54 6.13 2.04
CA TYR A 10 -22.02 4.87 1.48
C TYR A 10 -22.00 4.84 -0.05
N GLN A 11 -22.34 5.97 -0.71
CA GLN A 11 -22.31 6.04 -2.17
C GLN A 11 -20.88 6.02 -2.71
N VAL A 12 -19.96 6.72 -2.05
CA VAL A 12 -18.52 6.72 -2.41
C VAL A 12 -17.93 5.32 -2.25
N THR A 13 -18.19 4.66 -1.12
CA THR A 13 -17.74 3.28 -0.85
C THR A 13 -18.27 2.31 -1.90
N ARG A 14 -19.55 2.43 -2.30
CA ARG A 14 -20.17 1.57 -3.30
C ARG A 14 -19.55 1.75 -4.69
N LEU A 15 -19.27 3.00 -5.10
CA LEU A 15 -18.63 3.31 -6.38
C LEU A 15 -17.18 2.81 -6.44
N ILE A 16 -16.44 2.94 -5.33
CA ILE A 16 -15.09 2.40 -5.19
C ILE A 16 -15.08 0.88 -5.35
N ARG A 17 -15.99 0.17 -4.67
CA ARG A 17 -16.08 -1.30 -4.72
C ARG A 17 -16.48 -1.85 -6.10
N ALA A 18 -17.18 -1.07 -6.90
CA ALA A 18 -17.57 -1.42 -8.26
C ALA A 18 -16.38 -1.36 -9.25
N SER A 19 -15.32 -0.61 -8.93
CA SER A 19 -14.09 -0.57 -9.72
C SER A 19 -13.09 -1.62 -9.22
N LEU A 20 -12.92 -2.71 -9.98
CA LEU A 20 -12.03 -3.83 -9.65
C LEU A 20 -10.59 -3.39 -9.33
N GLY A 21 -10.05 -2.41 -10.05
CA GLY A 21 -8.71 -1.87 -9.82
C GLY A 21 -8.56 -1.04 -8.54
N ASN A 22 -9.68 -0.52 -8.01
CA ASN A 22 -9.69 0.37 -6.85
C ASN A 22 -10.01 -0.35 -5.54
N ARG A 23 -10.44 -1.62 -5.57
CA ARG A 23 -10.76 -2.39 -4.35
C ARG A 23 -9.57 -2.46 -3.38
N ALA A 24 -8.35 -2.69 -3.89
CA ALA A 24 -7.15 -2.72 -3.07
C ALA A 24 -6.83 -1.36 -2.41
N LYS A 25 -7.36 -0.26 -2.97
CA LYS A 25 -7.20 1.11 -2.49
C LYS A 25 -8.36 1.59 -1.61
N GLU A 26 -9.39 0.77 -1.42
CA GLU A 26 -10.60 1.17 -0.69
C GLU A 26 -10.26 1.72 0.70
N GLY A 27 -9.47 0.98 1.49
CA GLY A 27 -9.05 1.43 2.82
C GLY A 27 -8.30 2.76 2.78
N LEU A 28 -7.41 2.94 1.80
CA LEU A 28 -6.64 4.19 1.64
C LEU A 28 -7.54 5.38 1.33
N MET A 29 -8.55 5.20 0.47
CA MET A 29 -9.51 6.25 0.14
C MET A 29 -10.44 6.57 1.31
N LEU A 30 -10.90 5.56 2.06
CA LEU A 30 -11.70 5.76 3.26
C LEU A 30 -10.92 6.50 4.36
N GLU A 31 -9.65 6.14 4.57
CA GLU A 31 -8.76 6.86 5.48
C GLU A 31 -8.57 8.33 5.04
N PHE A 32 -8.37 8.58 3.74
CA PHE A 32 -8.26 9.93 3.20
C PHE A 32 -9.51 10.77 3.44
N ILE A 33 -10.69 10.24 3.10
CA ILE A 33 -11.97 10.92 3.29
C ILE A 33 -12.24 11.19 4.78
N GLY A 34 -11.90 10.23 5.66
CA GLY A 34 -12.11 10.38 7.10
C GLY A 34 -11.16 11.37 7.78
N GLN A 35 -10.01 11.69 7.18
CA GLN A 35 -8.99 12.58 7.76
C GLN A 35 -8.87 13.94 7.06
N THR A 36 -9.57 14.13 5.94
CA THR A 36 -9.46 15.34 5.11
C THR A 36 -10.79 16.07 5.08
N ASP A 37 -10.76 17.37 5.34
CA ASP A 37 -11.93 18.23 5.17
C ASP A 37 -12.11 18.61 3.70
N ILE A 38 -12.76 17.71 2.95
CA ILE A 38 -12.95 17.83 1.51
C ILE A 38 -13.80 19.05 1.14
N ASP A 39 -14.74 19.44 2.02
CA ASP A 39 -15.66 20.56 1.77
C ASP A 39 -14.92 21.91 1.74
N ASN A 40 -13.75 21.99 2.37
CA ASN A 40 -12.89 23.17 2.38
C ASN A 40 -11.87 23.20 1.22
N LEU A 41 -11.91 22.23 0.30
CA LEU A 41 -11.04 22.21 -0.87
C LEU A 41 -11.61 23.02 -2.03
N PRO A 42 -10.81 23.91 -2.65
CA PRO A 42 -11.33 24.92 -3.59
C PRO A 42 -11.78 24.34 -4.94
N ASN A 43 -11.24 23.19 -5.34
CA ASN A 43 -11.57 22.52 -6.60
C ASN A 43 -11.17 21.04 -6.57
N LYS A 44 -11.54 20.32 -7.64
CA LYS A 44 -11.27 18.89 -7.79
C LYS A 44 -9.77 18.59 -7.88
N GLU A 45 -8.99 19.48 -8.50
CA GLU A 45 -7.54 19.33 -8.64
C GLU A 45 -6.86 19.30 -7.27
N SER A 46 -7.30 20.14 -6.33
CA SER A 46 -6.81 20.14 -4.94
C SER A 46 -7.12 18.84 -4.20
N VAL A 47 -8.29 18.23 -4.44
CA VAL A 47 -8.63 16.91 -3.87
C VAL A 47 -7.65 15.85 -4.38
N ILE A 48 -7.34 15.87 -5.67
CA ILE A 48 -6.42 14.91 -6.30
C ILE A 48 -5.00 15.09 -5.73
N GLU A 49 -4.51 16.33 -5.67
CA GLU A 49 -3.18 16.63 -5.11
C GLU A 49 -3.07 16.15 -3.66
N GLN A 50 -4.03 16.51 -2.81
CA GLN A 50 -4.03 16.09 -1.41
C GLN A 50 -4.14 14.58 -1.25
N PHE A 51 -4.92 13.90 -2.09
CA PHE A 51 -4.97 12.44 -2.07
C PHE A 51 -3.61 11.83 -2.38
N TYR A 52 -2.89 12.33 -3.39
CA TYR A 52 -1.56 11.81 -3.71
C TYR A 52 -0.54 12.09 -2.60
N THR A 53 -0.55 13.29 -2.01
CA THR A 53 0.28 13.62 -0.84
C THR A 53 0.00 12.68 0.33
N PHE A 54 -1.28 12.48 0.66
CA PHE A 54 -1.73 11.56 1.70
C PHE A 54 -1.30 10.12 1.41
N ALA A 55 -1.54 9.65 0.19
CA ALA A 55 -1.21 8.31 -0.24
C ALA A 55 0.29 8.03 -0.21
N GLN A 56 1.14 9.00 -0.57
CA GLN A 56 2.60 8.87 -0.48
C GLN A 56 3.08 8.77 0.97
N ALA A 57 2.51 9.58 1.88
CA ALA A 57 2.83 9.49 3.30
C ALA A 57 2.40 8.13 3.89
N ALA A 58 1.20 7.65 3.52
CA ALA A 58 0.72 6.33 3.91
C ALA A 58 1.61 5.20 3.33
N GLN A 59 2.04 5.32 2.07
CA GLN A 59 2.92 4.37 1.39
C GLN A 59 4.25 4.22 2.15
N GLN A 60 4.87 5.34 2.56
CA GLN A 60 6.13 5.31 3.30
C GLN A 60 5.95 4.67 4.69
N ARG A 61 4.91 5.09 5.43
CA ARG A 61 4.58 4.55 6.76
C ARG A 61 4.34 3.04 6.72
N GLU A 62 3.54 2.57 5.77
CA GLU A 62 3.19 1.15 5.66
C GLU A 62 4.36 0.30 5.13
N ALA A 63 5.22 0.86 4.28
CA ALA A 63 6.45 0.18 3.87
C ALA A 63 7.38 -0.05 5.07
N GLU A 64 7.61 0.97 5.89
CA GLU A 64 8.42 0.84 7.11
C GLU A 64 7.81 -0.14 8.11
N ALA A 65 6.48 -0.08 8.30
CA ALA A 65 5.78 -1.03 9.17
C ALA A 65 5.94 -2.48 8.69
N LEU A 66 5.80 -2.75 7.39
CA LEU A 66 5.99 -4.08 6.80
C LEU A 66 7.43 -4.57 7.03
N ILE A 67 8.42 -3.72 6.77
CA ILE A 67 9.85 -4.03 6.97
C ILE A 67 10.13 -4.41 8.43
N GLN A 68 9.58 -3.64 9.37
CA GLN A 68 9.75 -3.89 10.81
C GLN A 68 9.02 -5.15 11.27
N GLU A 69 7.74 -5.31 10.91
CA GLU A 69 6.90 -6.45 11.32
C GLU A 69 7.50 -7.78 10.87
N GLU A 70 8.03 -7.83 9.64
CA GLU A 70 8.63 -9.04 9.08
C GLU A 70 10.12 -9.18 9.39
N ASN A 71 10.72 -8.22 10.10
CA ASN A 71 12.15 -8.14 10.39
C ASN A 71 13.00 -8.33 9.12
N LEU A 72 12.68 -7.55 8.08
CA LEU A 72 13.37 -7.61 6.79
C LEU A 72 14.71 -6.88 6.83
N ASN A 73 15.59 -7.23 5.89
CA ASN A 73 16.77 -6.40 5.61
C ASN A 73 16.30 -5.07 5.02
N HIS A 74 16.48 -3.98 5.78
CA HIS A 74 15.91 -2.66 5.49
C HIS A 74 16.24 -2.15 4.07
N ASP A 75 17.53 -2.05 3.72
CA ASP A 75 17.97 -1.54 2.41
C ASP A 75 17.57 -2.44 1.24
N ALA A 76 17.65 -3.77 1.42
CA ALA A 76 17.27 -4.72 0.38
C ALA A 76 15.75 -4.73 0.17
N ALA A 77 14.97 -4.65 1.25
CA ALA A 77 13.51 -4.58 1.19
C ALA A 77 13.04 -3.29 0.53
N ARG A 78 13.59 -2.12 0.90
CA ARG A 78 13.24 -0.85 0.26
C ARG A 78 13.51 -0.86 -1.23
N ARG A 79 14.66 -1.42 -1.65
CA ARG A 79 14.99 -1.59 -3.08
C ARG A 79 14.00 -2.52 -3.80
N TYR A 80 13.68 -3.67 -3.18
CA TYR A 80 12.72 -4.62 -3.73
C TYR A 80 11.33 -4.00 -3.90
N ILE A 81 10.78 -3.39 -2.83
CA ILE A 81 9.46 -2.76 -2.84
C ILE A 81 9.43 -1.60 -3.85
N SER A 82 10.49 -0.78 -3.94
CA SER A 82 10.55 0.34 -4.89
C SER A 82 10.53 -0.15 -6.34
N ALA A 83 11.30 -1.20 -6.65
CA ALA A 83 11.31 -1.81 -7.96
C ALA A 83 9.96 -2.44 -8.32
N SER A 84 9.30 -3.07 -7.33
CA SER A 84 7.97 -3.65 -7.50
C SER A 84 6.87 -2.60 -7.69
N LEU A 85 6.91 -1.47 -6.98
CA LEU A 85 5.98 -0.36 -7.19
C LEU A 85 6.13 0.22 -8.60
N LYS A 86 7.37 0.41 -9.06
CA LYS A 86 7.65 0.89 -10.42
C LYS A 86 7.14 -0.06 -11.51
N ARG A 87 7.15 -1.36 -11.24
CA ARG A 87 6.63 -2.40 -12.15
C ARG A 87 5.14 -2.66 -11.98
N GLU A 88 4.54 -2.14 -10.91
CA GLU A 88 3.15 -2.36 -10.49
C GLU A 88 2.81 -3.80 -10.09
N TYR A 89 3.83 -4.66 -9.89
CA TYR A 89 3.68 -6.02 -9.35
C TYR A 89 4.92 -6.48 -8.58
N ALA A 90 4.71 -7.35 -7.59
CA ALA A 90 5.78 -8.07 -6.90
C ALA A 90 6.19 -9.33 -7.67
N THR A 91 7.48 -9.67 -7.65
CA THR A 91 7.99 -10.88 -8.31
C THR A 91 8.84 -11.71 -7.35
N GLU A 92 8.68 -13.03 -7.38
CA GLU A 92 9.56 -13.97 -6.67
C GLU A 92 10.80 -14.34 -7.49
N ASN A 93 10.87 -13.92 -8.76
CA ASN A 93 11.95 -14.22 -9.67
C ASN A 93 13.21 -13.40 -9.32
N GLY A 94 14.37 -14.00 -9.52
CA GLY A 94 15.66 -13.41 -9.15
C GLY A 94 15.95 -13.51 -7.65
N THR A 95 16.85 -12.66 -7.15
CA THR A 95 17.36 -12.72 -5.77
C THR A 95 16.82 -11.61 -4.87
N ALA A 96 16.22 -10.55 -5.40
CA ALA A 96 15.85 -9.36 -4.64
C ALA A 96 14.92 -9.66 -3.44
N LEU A 97 13.90 -10.50 -3.63
CA LEU A 97 13.05 -10.93 -2.52
C LEU A 97 13.85 -11.72 -1.47
N ASN A 98 14.75 -12.61 -1.91
CA ASN A 98 15.55 -13.41 -0.98
C ASN A 98 16.54 -12.55 -0.19
N GLU A 99 17.10 -11.50 -0.82
CA GLU A 99 17.99 -10.53 -0.19
C GLU A 99 17.27 -9.66 0.86
N ALA A 100 15.97 -9.40 0.65
CA ALA A 100 15.13 -8.68 1.60
C ALA A 100 14.78 -9.51 2.85
N LEU A 101 14.79 -10.84 2.76
CA LEU A 101 14.47 -11.70 3.90
C LEU A 101 15.55 -11.60 5.00
N PRO A 102 15.17 -11.78 6.28
CA PRO A 102 16.15 -11.93 7.35
C PRO A 102 17.10 -13.09 7.06
N LYS A 103 18.31 -13.00 7.60
CA LYS A 103 19.29 -14.09 7.54
C LYS A 103 18.77 -15.31 8.29
N LEU A 104 18.13 -16.19 7.54
CA LEU A 104 17.73 -17.53 7.93
C LEU A 104 18.44 -18.50 6.98
N SER A 105 18.88 -19.65 7.50
CA SER A 105 19.40 -20.70 6.63
C SER A 105 18.31 -21.11 5.62
N PRO A 106 18.60 -21.20 4.31
CA PRO A 106 17.64 -21.72 3.33
C PRO A 106 17.18 -23.15 3.62
N LEU A 107 17.95 -23.89 4.43
CA LEU A 107 17.62 -25.23 4.91
C LEU A 107 16.66 -25.22 6.11
N ASN A 108 16.38 -24.05 6.70
CA ASN A 108 15.37 -23.91 7.73
C ASN A 108 13.98 -24.15 7.12
N PRO A 109 13.20 -25.13 7.62
CA PRO A 109 11.85 -25.41 7.10
C PRO A 109 10.92 -24.19 7.10
N GLN A 110 11.12 -23.26 8.04
CA GLN A 110 10.33 -22.04 8.17
C GLN A 110 10.66 -20.98 7.09
N TYR A 111 11.81 -21.11 6.41
CA TYR A 111 12.25 -20.15 5.40
C TYR A 111 11.24 -20.03 4.25
N LYS A 112 10.75 -21.17 3.74
CA LYS A 112 9.78 -21.19 2.63
C LYS A 112 8.47 -20.53 3.03
N THR A 113 7.99 -20.81 4.24
CA THR A 113 6.78 -20.20 4.78
C THR A 113 6.95 -18.69 4.93
N LYS A 114 8.05 -18.23 5.52
CA LYS A 114 8.32 -16.80 5.68
C LYS A 114 8.45 -16.08 4.33
N LYS A 115 9.17 -16.68 3.37
CA LYS A 115 9.26 -16.15 2.01
C LYS A 115 7.87 -15.95 1.39
N LYS A 116 7.01 -16.96 1.48
CA LYS A 116 5.63 -16.90 0.95
C LYS A 116 4.80 -15.82 1.65
N THR A 117 4.85 -15.74 2.99
CA THR A 117 4.14 -14.72 3.77
C THR A 117 4.58 -13.31 3.40
N VAL A 118 5.90 -13.06 3.34
CA VAL A 118 6.45 -11.77 2.95
C VAL A 118 6.06 -11.42 1.53
N PHE A 119 6.13 -12.37 0.59
CA PHE A 119 5.72 -12.14 -0.79
C PHE A 119 4.24 -11.74 -0.90
N GLN A 120 3.35 -12.40 -0.15
CA GLN A 120 1.93 -12.08 -0.12
C GLN A 120 1.67 -10.69 0.45
N LYS A 121 2.32 -10.34 1.57
CA LYS A 121 2.22 -9.00 2.17
C LYS A 121 2.72 -7.91 1.23
N VAL A 122 3.88 -8.11 0.59
CA VAL A 122 4.40 -7.15 -0.38
C VAL A 122 3.47 -7.05 -1.58
N SER A 123 2.95 -8.16 -2.11
CA SER A 123 2.00 -8.14 -3.24
C SER A 123 0.76 -7.31 -2.93
N ALA A 124 0.17 -7.52 -1.74
CA ALA A 124 -0.97 -6.73 -1.28
C ALA A 124 -0.63 -5.24 -1.12
N PHE A 125 0.56 -4.93 -0.59
CA PHE A 125 1.07 -3.57 -0.51
C PHE A 125 1.21 -2.93 -1.91
N ILE A 126 1.77 -3.64 -2.89
CA ILE A 126 1.90 -3.15 -4.26
C ILE A 126 0.53 -2.92 -4.89
N ASP A 127 -0.45 -3.82 -4.71
CA ASP A 127 -1.80 -3.60 -5.23
C ASP A 127 -2.48 -2.36 -4.64
N LYS A 128 -2.27 -2.15 -3.33
CA LYS A 128 -2.74 -0.95 -2.63
C LYS A 128 -2.08 0.31 -3.19
N PHE A 129 -0.77 0.32 -3.40
CA PHE A 129 -0.03 1.57 -3.69
C PHE A 129 0.45 1.76 -5.13
N LYS A 130 0.26 0.80 -6.05
CA LYS A 130 0.60 0.99 -7.48
C LYS A 130 -0.12 2.22 -8.05
N GLY A 131 0.62 3.02 -8.82
CA GLY A 131 0.15 4.27 -9.41
C GLY A 131 0.16 5.50 -8.46
N VAL A 132 0.51 5.36 -7.18
CA VAL A 132 0.64 6.50 -6.24
C VAL A 132 1.91 7.32 -6.51
N GLY A 133 3.00 6.66 -6.92
CA GLY A 133 4.30 7.28 -7.16
C GLY A 133 5.06 7.60 -5.87
N GLY A 134 5.90 8.63 -5.90
CA GLY A 134 6.74 9.02 -4.77
C GLY A 134 7.97 8.13 -4.57
N ARG A 135 8.61 8.29 -3.40
CA ARG A 135 9.75 7.48 -2.97
C ARG A 135 9.38 6.83 -1.64
N ILE A 136 9.83 5.59 -1.47
CA ILE A 136 9.76 4.92 -0.17
C ILE A 136 11.12 4.90 0.47
#